data_AF-A0A5C0B2E4-F1
#
_entry.id   AF-A0A5C0B2E4-F1
#
_cell.length_a   1.000
_cell.length_b   1.000
_cell.length_c   1.000
_cell.angle_alpha   90.00
_cell.angle_beta   90.00
_cell.angle_gamma   90.00
#
_symmetry.space_group_name_H-M   'P 1'
#
loop_
_entity.id
_entity.type
_entity.pdbx_description
1 polymer ?
#
loop_
_entity_poly.entity_id
_entity_poly.type
_entity_poly.pdbx_seq_one_letter_code
_entity_poly.pdbx_strand_id
1 'polypeptide(L)'
;MLAGLFSISSHADTGAARSDTRNIKSQLTIYVDAPVAQTGGTVLVVAKPVSKQEWDKLPAVPAQRLASGNAADITPGSKLFETVIASKVSIVEFVYPEGGSFGFNLVAANRSAPALSTKRILVGSGYYTDRKTGERVDWKDVSAIHIQGPEVDEQFSRRVRVSSGEIMNTYPPVTRQPGVTVHAPTDAQLDASLVKEPG
;
A
#
# COMPACT_ATOMS: atom_id res chain seq x y z
N MET A 1 25.03 -7.67 6.75
CA MET A 1 23.81 -6.98 7.18
C MET A 1 22.68 -7.45 6.29
N LEU A 2 21.68 -8.15 6.84
CA LEU A 2 20.55 -8.68 6.06
C LEU A 2 19.60 -7.54 5.69
N ALA A 3 19.25 -7.46 4.41
CA ALA A 3 18.09 -6.70 3.94
C ALA A 3 16.84 -7.22 4.67
N GLY A 4 16.07 -6.33 5.29
CA GLY A 4 14.79 -6.67 5.90
C GLY A 4 13.76 -7.01 4.83
N LEU A 5 13.77 -8.25 4.33
CA LEU A 5 12.64 -8.82 3.60
C LEU A 5 11.51 -9.08 4.59
N PHE A 6 10.51 -8.20 4.60
CA PHE A 6 9.23 -8.51 5.25
C PHE A 6 8.28 -9.09 4.20
N SER A 7 8.18 -10.41 4.14
CA SER A 7 7.09 -11.09 3.43
C SER A 7 5.91 -11.19 4.40
N ILE A 8 4.86 -10.42 4.16
CA ILE A 8 3.63 -10.45 4.97
C ILE A 8 2.58 -11.18 4.13
N SER A 9 1.97 -12.23 4.68
CA SER A 9 0.85 -12.96 4.08
C SER A 9 -0.32 -12.93 5.04
N SER A 10 -1.46 -12.36 4.63
CA SER A 10 -2.75 -12.49 5.33
C SER A 10 -3.68 -13.41 4.53
N HIS A 11 -4.49 -14.20 5.25
CA HIS A 11 -5.50 -15.10 4.68
C HIS A 11 -6.89 -14.51 4.93
N ALA A 12 -7.70 -14.36 3.89
CA ALA A 12 -9.11 -14.03 4.00
C ALA A 12 -9.94 -15.29 3.73
N ASP A 13 -10.57 -15.85 4.77
CA ASP A 13 -11.41 -17.05 4.66
C ASP A 13 -12.88 -16.61 4.51
N THR A 14 -13.43 -16.77 3.30
CA THR A 14 -14.86 -16.60 3.06
C THR A 14 -15.30 -17.61 2.01
N GLY A 15 -16.14 -18.56 2.43
CA GLY A 15 -16.63 -19.64 1.58
C GLY A 15 -17.81 -19.22 0.70
N ALA A 16 -17.64 -19.33 -0.62
CA ALA A 16 -18.62 -19.84 -1.59
C ALA A 16 -17.95 -19.93 -2.99
N ALA A 17 -18.16 -21.06 -3.69
CA ALA A 17 -17.59 -21.45 -4.99
C ALA A 17 -16.04 -21.51 -5.04
N ARG A 18 -15.46 -22.70 -4.80
CA ARG A 18 -14.02 -22.98 -4.88
C ARG A 18 -13.48 -22.83 -6.32
N SER A 19 -13.17 -21.60 -6.73
CA SER A 19 -11.94 -21.36 -7.48
C SER A 19 -10.81 -21.53 -6.47
N ASP A 20 -9.86 -22.43 -6.70
CA ASP A 20 -8.75 -22.68 -5.76
C ASP A 20 -7.74 -21.52 -5.80
N THR A 21 -8.17 -20.32 -5.38
CA THR A 21 -7.34 -19.10 -5.29
C THR A 21 -6.50 -19.06 -4.01
N ARG A 22 -6.63 -20.06 -3.14
CA ARG A 22 -5.95 -20.14 -1.82
C ARG A 22 -4.42 -20.02 -1.90
N ASN A 23 -3.85 -20.37 -3.04
CA ASN A 23 -2.40 -20.28 -3.29
C ASN A 23 -2.00 -19.11 -4.19
N ILE A 24 -2.95 -18.27 -4.64
CA ILE A 24 -2.68 -17.11 -5.49
C ILE A 24 -2.30 -15.93 -4.61
N LYS A 25 -1.15 -15.32 -4.93
CA LYS A 25 -0.59 -14.19 -4.20
C LYS A 25 -0.64 -12.91 -5.04
N SER A 26 -1.05 -11.82 -4.42
CA SER A 26 -0.81 -10.45 -4.90
C SER A 26 0.40 -9.88 -4.19
N GLN A 27 1.47 -9.54 -4.90
CA GLN A 27 2.68 -8.97 -4.28
C GLN A 27 2.95 -7.58 -4.85
N LEU A 28 3.00 -6.58 -3.97
CA LEU A 28 3.30 -5.19 -4.33
C LEU A 28 4.72 -4.79 -3.90
N THR A 29 5.54 -4.31 -4.83
CA THR A 29 6.78 -3.59 -4.50
C THR A 29 6.56 -2.08 -4.62
N ILE A 30 6.79 -1.37 -3.54
CA ILE A 30 6.73 0.09 -3.47
C ILE A 30 8.16 0.63 -3.49
N TYR A 31 8.54 1.28 -4.58
CA TYR A 31 9.81 2.00 -4.70
C TYR A 31 9.65 3.39 -4.08
N VAL A 32 10.41 3.67 -3.04
CA VAL A 32 10.42 4.96 -2.36
C VAL A 32 11.53 5.81 -2.96
N ASP A 33 11.13 6.89 -3.61
CA ASP A 33 12.02 7.84 -4.27
C ASP A 33 12.20 9.12 -3.44
N ALA A 34 13.12 9.98 -3.88
CA ALA A 34 13.28 11.31 -3.31
C ALA A 34 12.01 12.17 -3.53
N PRO A 35 11.68 13.08 -2.61
CA PRO A 35 12.41 13.37 -1.37
C PRO A 35 12.16 12.39 -0.21
N VAL A 36 11.04 11.66 -0.18
CA VAL A 36 10.66 10.83 0.99
C VAL A 36 11.70 9.81 1.42
N ALA A 37 12.44 9.22 0.48
CA ALA A 37 13.52 8.29 0.80
C ALA A 37 14.61 8.92 1.70
N GLN A 38 14.73 10.26 1.70
CA GLN A 38 15.73 11.02 2.44
C GLN A 38 15.13 11.75 3.65
N THR A 39 13.92 12.31 3.50
CA THR A 39 13.29 13.15 4.52
C THR A 39 12.39 12.37 5.48
N GLY A 40 12.03 11.14 5.13
CA GLY A 40 11.07 10.33 5.86
C GLY A 40 9.63 10.60 5.39
N GLY A 41 8.70 9.76 5.84
CA GLY A 41 7.32 9.83 5.36
C GLY A 41 6.39 8.80 5.99
N THR A 42 5.17 8.78 5.49
CA THR A 42 4.14 7.80 5.87
C THR A 42 3.53 7.16 4.63
N VAL A 43 3.41 5.84 4.65
CA VAL A 43 2.70 5.08 3.61
C VAL A 43 1.54 4.35 4.25
N LEU A 44 0.31 4.59 3.75
CA LEU A 44 -0.83 3.74 4.05
C LEU A 44 -0.98 2.75 2.89
N VAL A 45 -0.78 1.47 3.14
CA VAL A 45 -0.98 0.42 2.14
C VAL A 45 -2.33 -0.23 2.40
N VAL A 46 -3.22 -0.18 1.40
CA VAL A 46 -4.59 -0.69 1.46
C VAL A 46 -4.72 -1.85 0.48
N ALA A 47 -5.04 -3.05 0.97
CA ALA A 47 -5.32 -4.19 0.12
C ALA A 47 -6.84 -4.33 -0.09
N LYS A 48 -7.25 -4.49 -1.35
CA LYS A 48 -8.67 -4.57 -1.74
C LYS A 48 -8.96 -5.90 -2.44
N PRO A 49 -9.89 -6.72 -1.91
CA PRO A 49 -10.30 -7.92 -2.61
C PRO A 49 -11.03 -7.54 -3.91
N VAL A 50 -10.79 -8.30 -4.97
CA VAL A 50 -11.52 -8.21 -6.24
C VAL A 50 -11.99 -9.58 -6.68
N SER A 51 -13.06 -9.60 -7.46
CA SER A 51 -13.60 -10.84 -8.00
C SER A 51 -12.57 -11.55 -8.89
N LYS A 52 -12.70 -12.86 -9.06
CA LYS A 52 -11.87 -13.63 -10.00
C LYS A 52 -11.92 -13.03 -11.42
N GLN A 53 -13.09 -12.58 -11.87
CA GLN A 53 -13.25 -12.02 -13.22
C GLN A 53 -12.45 -10.72 -13.39
N GLU A 54 -12.44 -9.85 -12.38
CA GLU A 54 -11.63 -8.63 -12.39
C GLU A 54 -10.14 -8.95 -12.29
N TRP A 55 -9.78 -9.91 -11.44
CA TRP A 55 -8.41 -10.39 -11.31
C TRP A 55 -7.87 -10.90 -12.65
N ASP A 56 -8.60 -11.77 -13.34
CA ASP A 56 -8.15 -12.38 -14.59
C ASP A 56 -7.96 -11.35 -15.72
N LYS A 57 -8.63 -10.18 -15.65
CA LYS A 57 -8.45 -9.06 -16.60
C LYS A 57 -7.16 -8.26 -16.38
N LEU A 58 -6.56 -8.31 -15.21
CA LEU A 58 -5.33 -7.57 -14.93
C LEU A 58 -4.15 -8.19 -15.70
N PRO A 59 -3.18 -7.37 -16.14
CA PRO A 59 -2.05 -7.88 -16.90
C PRO A 59 -1.29 -8.95 -16.12
N ALA A 60 -0.84 -9.99 -16.83
CA ALA A 60 0.07 -10.98 -16.28
C ALA A 60 1.47 -10.36 -16.08
N VAL A 61 2.21 -10.92 -15.13
CA VAL A 61 3.60 -10.52 -14.87
C VAL A 61 4.47 -10.93 -16.06
N PRO A 62 5.35 -10.05 -16.59
CA PRO A 62 6.37 -10.47 -17.53
C PRO A 62 7.28 -11.52 -16.89
N ALA A 63 7.46 -12.68 -17.52
CA ALA A 63 8.22 -13.81 -16.97
C ALA A 63 9.63 -13.43 -16.49
N GLN A 64 10.25 -12.39 -17.08
CA GLN A 64 11.58 -11.92 -16.66
C GLN A 64 11.62 -11.35 -15.23
N ARG A 65 10.54 -10.76 -14.71
CA ARG A 65 10.48 -10.26 -13.32
C ARG A 65 10.29 -11.35 -12.28
N LEU A 66 9.75 -12.50 -12.68
CA LEU A 66 9.66 -13.66 -11.80
C LEU A 66 11.06 -14.20 -11.49
N ALA A 67 12.02 -14.15 -12.42
CA ALA A 67 13.37 -14.69 -12.19
C ALA A 67 14.23 -13.89 -11.18
N SER A 68 13.87 -12.64 -10.86
CA SER A 68 14.64 -11.79 -9.93
C SER A 68 14.18 -11.96 -8.49
N GLY A 69 14.73 -12.97 -7.78
CA GLY A 69 14.87 -13.05 -6.32
C GLY A 69 13.61 -13.16 -5.43
N ASN A 70 12.47 -12.61 -5.84
CA ASN A 70 11.19 -12.67 -5.12
C ASN A 70 10.23 -13.73 -5.68
N ALA A 71 10.75 -14.62 -6.53
CA ALA A 71 10.03 -15.66 -7.26
C ALA A 71 9.46 -16.79 -6.40
N ALA A 72 10.09 -17.05 -5.26
CA ALA A 72 10.01 -18.35 -4.58
C ALA A 72 8.59 -18.71 -4.12
N ASP A 73 7.71 -17.71 -3.95
CA ASP A 73 6.33 -17.88 -3.49
C ASP A 73 5.28 -17.47 -4.54
N ILE A 74 5.67 -17.23 -5.79
CA ILE A 74 4.76 -16.75 -6.84
C ILE A 74 4.25 -17.93 -7.66
N THR A 75 3.01 -18.33 -7.39
CA THR A 75 2.31 -19.41 -8.10
C THR A 75 1.71 -18.93 -9.42
N PRO A 76 1.46 -19.82 -10.40
CA PRO A 76 0.71 -19.48 -11.61
C PRO A 76 -0.61 -18.77 -11.27
N GLY A 77 -0.87 -17.63 -11.92
CA GLY A 77 -2.05 -16.80 -11.66
C GLY A 77 -1.86 -15.71 -10.60
N SER A 78 -0.76 -15.72 -9.85
CA SER A 78 -0.32 -14.62 -8.99
C SER A 78 0.04 -13.38 -9.82
N LYS A 79 -0.09 -12.18 -9.22
CA LYS A 79 0.30 -10.92 -9.88
C LYS A 79 1.27 -10.14 -9.02
N LEU A 80 2.29 -9.63 -9.71
CA LEU A 80 3.28 -8.72 -9.17
C LEU A 80 2.91 -7.31 -9.61
N PHE A 81 2.80 -6.42 -8.62
CA PHE A 81 2.58 -5.01 -8.82
C PHE A 81 3.81 -4.24 -8.39
N GLU A 82 4.04 -3.11 -9.07
CA GLU A 82 5.09 -2.18 -8.72
C GLU A 82 4.52 -0.78 -8.74
N THR A 83 4.99 0.07 -7.84
CA THR A 83 4.68 1.50 -7.91
C THR A 83 5.79 2.32 -7.30
N VAL A 84 5.81 3.62 -7.61
CA VAL A 84 6.78 4.57 -7.08
C VAL A 84 6.04 5.60 -6.24
N ILE A 85 6.59 5.94 -5.08
CA ILE A 85 6.11 7.03 -4.23
C ILE A 85 7.24 8.01 -3.96
N ALA A 86 6.90 9.29 -3.89
CA ALA A 86 7.84 10.37 -3.58
C ALA A 86 7.27 11.40 -2.59
N SER A 87 5.96 11.35 -2.30
CA SER A 87 5.25 12.34 -1.48
C SER A 87 5.28 11.99 0.00
N LYS A 88 5.44 13.00 0.86
CA LYS A 88 5.53 12.92 2.33
C LYS A 88 4.54 11.92 2.94
N VAL A 89 3.31 11.94 2.43
CA VAL A 89 2.30 10.91 2.68
C VAL A 89 1.87 10.31 1.35
N SER A 90 1.78 8.99 1.29
CA SER A 90 1.22 8.26 0.15
C SER A 90 0.22 7.21 0.63
N ILE A 91 -0.94 7.13 -0.02
CA ILE A 91 -1.95 6.08 0.23
C ILE A 91 -1.96 5.20 -1.02
N VAL A 92 -1.55 3.95 -0.87
CA VAL A 92 -1.39 2.99 -1.96
C VAL A 92 -2.46 1.92 -1.82
N GLU A 93 -3.47 1.98 -2.66
CA GLU A 93 -4.45 0.91 -2.80
C GLU A 93 -3.98 -0.10 -3.84
N PHE A 94 -4.01 -1.39 -3.52
CA PHE A 94 -3.73 -2.44 -4.49
C PHE A 94 -4.70 -3.60 -4.33
N VAL A 95 -4.90 -4.36 -5.41
CA VAL A 95 -5.92 -5.41 -5.45
C VAL A 95 -5.34 -6.81 -5.24
N TYR A 96 -6.17 -7.71 -4.72
CA TYR A 96 -5.87 -9.14 -4.59
C TYR A 96 -7.13 -9.96 -4.89
N PRO A 97 -7.02 -11.21 -5.37
CA PRO A 97 -8.21 -12.00 -5.68
C PRO A 97 -8.88 -12.44 -4.38
N GLU A 98 -10.21 -12.41 -4.35
CA GLU A 98 -11.00 -12.99 -3.25
C GLU A 98 -10.56 -14.44 -2.94
N GLY A 99 -10.39 -14.74 -1.64
CA GLY A 99 -9.89 -16.02 -1.15
C GLY A 99 -8.39 -16.27 -1.37
N GLY A 100 -7.68 -15.33 -2.00
CA GLY A 100 -6.22 -15.34 -2.12
C GLY A 100 -5.51 -14.65 -0.96
N SER A 101 -4.19 -14.50 -1.11
CA SER A 101 -3.35 -13.77 -0.16
C SER A 101 -2.66 -12.59 -0.81
N PHE A 102 -2.16 -11.66 0.01
CA PHE A 102 -1.39 -10.54 -0.46
C PHE A 102 -0.19 -10.23 0.43
N GLY A 103 0.80 -9.56 -0.15
CA GLY A 103 1.96 -9.03 0.54
C GLY A 103 2.52 -7.79 -0.16
N PHE A 104 3.33 -7.02 0.56
CA PHE A 104 4.01 -5.86 0.00
C PHE A 104 5.38 -5.64 0.63
N ASN A 105 6.25 -4.96 -0.09
CA ASN A 105 7.58 -4.56 0.38
C ASN A 105 7.89 -3.12 -0.05
N LEU A 106 8.64 -2.40 0.79
CA LEU A 106 9.15 -1.07 0.49
C LEU A 106 10.66 -1.17 0.22
N VAL A 107 11.12 -0.57 -0.87
CA VAL A 107 12.52 -0.55 -1.28
C VAL A 107 12.91 0.85 -1.73
N ALA A 108 14.16 1.24 -1.55
CA ALA A 108 14.65 2.50 -2.11
C ALA A 108 14.62 2.41 -3.65
N ALA A 109 14.13 3.46 -4.32
CA ALA A 109 14.15 3.55 -5.78
C ALA A 109 15.59 3.61 -6.31
N ASN A 110 16.44 4.41 -5.66
CA ASN A 110 17.87 4.41 -5.91
C ASN A 110 18.55 3.26 -5.17
N ARG A 111 18.99 2.23 -5.92
CA ARG A 111 19.67 1.05 -5.36
C ARG A 111 21.02 1.35 -4.72
N SER A 112 21.61 2.51 -5.00
CA SER A 112 22.85 2.96 -4.38
C SER A 112 22.63 3.73 -3.07
N ALA A 113 21.37 4.05 -2.73
CA ALA A 113 21.03 4.70 -1.47
C ALA A 113 21.07 3.70 -0.30
N PRO A 114 21.27 4.18 0.95
CA PRO A 114 21.11 3.34 2.14
C PRO A 114 19.74 2.63 2.17
N ALA A 115 19.70 1.47 2.79
CA ALA A 115 18.45 0.75 3.00
C ALA A 115 17.45 1.61 3.78
N LEU A 116 16.19 1.60 3.36
CA LEU A 116 15.12 2.30 4.07
C LEU A 116 14.96 1.71 5.46
N SER A 117 14.95 2.57 6.48
CA SER A 117 14.50 2.17 7.80
C SER A 117 13.01 2.44 7.92
N THR A 118 12.24 1.39 8.14
CA THR A 118 10.78 1.47 8.20
C THR A 118 10.24 0.78 9.43
N LYS A 119 9.10 1.26 9.92
CA LYS A 119 8.37 0.66 11.04
C LYS A 119 6.90 0.57 10.68
N ARG A 120 6.33 -0.63 10.77
CA ARG A 120 4.88 -0.83 10.70
C ARG A 120 4.27 -0.44 12.04
N ILE A 121 3.50 0.64 12.05
CA ILE A 121 3.00 1.25 13.29
C ILE A 121 1.55 0.87 13.59
N LEU A 122 0.79 0.46 12.57
CA LEU A 122 -0.59 0.00 12.73
C LEU A 122 -0.98 -0.96 11.60
N VAL A 123 -1.76 -1.99 11.96
CA VAL A 123 -2.49 -2.86 11.03
C VAL A 123 -3.93 -2.93 11.50
N GLY A 124 -4.88 -2.86 10.57
CA GLY A 124 -6.28 -3.07 10.89
C GLY A 124 -7.20 -2.71 9.73
N SER A 125 -8.49 -2.65 10.02
CA SER A 125 -9.51 -2.20 9.09
C SER A 125 -9.92 -0.75 9.36
N GLY A 126 -10.68 -0.19 8.44
CA GLY A 126 -11.25 1.14 8.56
C GLY A 126 -12.25 1.40 7.44
N TYR A 127 -12.81 2.60 7.45
CA TYR A 127 -13.63 3.09 6.35
C TYR A 127 -13.61 4.61 6.36
N TYR A 128 -14.03 5.22 5.27
CA TYR A 128 -14.43 6.61 5.24
C TYR A 128 -15.68 6.78 4.38
N THR A 129 -16.42 7.85 4.60
CA THR A 129 -17.49 8.25 3.70
C THR A 129 -16.93 9.30 2.76
N ASP A 130 -17.00 9.06 1.45
CA ASP A 130 -16.67 10.04 0.43
C ASP A 130 -17.73 11.15 0.46
N ARG A 131 -17.32 12.38 0.75
CA ARG A 131 -18.23 13.52 0.96
C ARG A 131 -18.92 13.97 -0.32
N LYS A 132 -18.35 13.70 -1.50
CA LYS A 132 -18.93 14.10 -2.77
C LYS A 132 -20.01 13.15 -3.23
N THR A 133 -19.83 11.86 -2.99
CA THR A 133 -20.72 10.80 -3.46
C THR A 133 -21.66 10.27 -2.36
N GLY A 134 -21.31 10.47 -1.09
CA GLY A 134 -21.97 9.84 0.05
C GLY A 134 -21.66 8.35 0.20
N GLU A 135 -20.81 7.79 -0.66
CA GLU A 135 -20.46 6.38 -0.65
C GLU A 135 -19.54 6.05 0.52
N ARG A 136 -19.82 4.93 1.19
CA ARG A 136 -18.91 4.36 2.17
C ARG A 136 -17.83 3.56 1.45
N VAL A 137 -16.58 3.93 1.65
CA VAL A 137 -15.41 3.20 1.16
C VAL A 137 -14.82 2.41 2.31
N ASP A 138 -14.94 1.07 2.25
CA ASP A 138 -14.37 0.17 3.24
C ASP A 138 -12.92 -0.19 2.90
N TRP A 139 -12.05 -0.04 3.90
CA TRP A 139 -10.66 -0.49 3.85
C TRP A 139 -10.48 -1.64 4.83
N LYS A 140 -10.69 -2.87 4.36
CA LYS A 140 -10.62 -4.07 5.19
C LYS A 140 -9.21 -4.34 5.72
N ASP A 141 -8.20 -4.07 4.89
CA ASP A 141 -6.80 -4.33 5.20
C ASP A 141 -5.96 -3.08 4.97
N VAL A 142 -5.57 -2.41 6.05
CA VAL A 142 -4.72 -1.22 6.02
C VAL A 142 -3.50 -1.41 6.88
N SER A 143 -2.33 -1.18 6.30
CA SER A 143 -1.06 -1.09 7.03
C SER A 143 -0.52 0.33 6.97
N ALA A 144 -0.32 0.94 8.14
CA ALA A 144 0.38 2.23 8.26
C ALA A 144 1.87 1.98 8.51
N ILE A 145 2.70 2.46 7.58
CA ILE A 145 4.15 2.32 7.61
C ILE A 145 4.77 3.70 7.79
N HIS A 146 5.58 3.84 8.83
CA HIS A 146 6.45 4.98 9.01
C HIS A 146 7.78 4.71 8.31
N ILE A 147 8.18 5.62 7.42
CA ILE A 147 9.52 5.67 6.82
C ILE A 147 10.32 6.67 7.65
N GLN A 148 11.40 6.20 8.28
CA GLN A 148 12.22 7.04 9.14
C GLN A 148 12.97 8.10 8.32
N GLY A 149 13.02 9.30 8.85
CA GLY A 149 13.81 10.41 8.31
C GLY A 149 13.74 11.63 9.21
N PRO A 150 14.48 12.70 8.89
CA PRO A 150 14.61 13.88 9.75
C PRO A 150 13.34 14.74 9.85
N GLU A 151 12.39 14.63 8.93
CA GLU A 151 11.21 15.53 8.86
C GLU A 151 9.89 14.90 9.31
N VAL A 152 9.86 13.58 9.46
CA VAL A 152 8.66 12.84 9.82
C VAL A 152 8.98 11.87 10.94
N ASP A 153 8.19 11.95 12.02
CA ASP A 153 8.26 11.02 13.14
C ASP A 153 7.13 9.99 13.13
N GLU A 154 7.17 9.07 14.10
CA GLU A 154 6.16 8.04 14.26
C GLU A 154 4.77 8.63 14.60
N GLN A 155 4.73 9.71 15.39
CA GLN A 155 3.50 10.32 15.86
C GLN A 155 2.73 10.99 14.71
N PHE A 156 3.44 11.68 13.81
CA PHE A 156 2.90 12.18 12.55
C PHE A 156 2.28 11.04 11.74
N SER A 157 2.99 9.91 11.62
CA SER A 157 2.49 8.74 10.89
C SER A 157 1.21 8.14 11.52
N ARG A 158 1.10 8.19 12.86
CA ARG A 158 -0.14 7.81 13.58
C ARG A 158 -1.28 8.79 13.31
N ARG A 159 -1.01 10.10 13.31
CA ARG A 159 -2.02 11.13 12.96
C ARG A 159 -2.53 10.96 11.53
N VAL A 160 -1.64 10.69 10.57
CA VAL A 160 -2.00 10.37 9.18
C VAL A 160 -2.98 9.19 9.13
N ARG A 161 -2.73 8.12 9.90
CA ARG A 161 -3.63 6.97 9.93
C ARG A 161 -5.01 7.30 10.50
N VAL A 162 -5.08 8.12 11.55
CA VAL A 162 -6.34 8.54 12.17
C VAL A 162 -7.12 9.49 11.23
N SER A 163 -6.42 10.41 10.59
CA SER A 163 -6.98 11.39 9.65
C SER A 163 -7.20 10.84 8.24
N SER A 164 -7.00 9.54 7.99
CA SER A 164 -6.97 9.02 6.62
C SER A 164 -8.27 9.28 5.85
N GLY A 165 -9.43 9.23 6.52
CA GLY A 165 -10.71 9.57 5.91
C GLY A 165 -10.84 11.05 5.54
N GLU A 166 -10.32 11.96 6.38
CA GLU A 166 -10.29 13.40 6.10
C GLU A 166 -9.34 13.71 4.93
N ILE A 167 -8.16 13.09 4.92
CA ILE A 167 -7.18 13.20 3.83
C ILE A 167 -7.81 12.72 2.51
N MET A 168 -8.50 11.58 2.49
CA MET A 168 -9.15 11.11 1.27
C MET A 168 -10.25 12.07 0.78
N ASN A 169 -10.90 12.78 1.71
CA ASN A 169 -11.91 13.79 1.42
C ASN A 169 -11.36 15.14 0.97
N THR A 170 -10.04 15.33 0.91
CA THR A 170 -9.44 16.46 0.18
C THR A 170 -9.23 16.17 -1.30
N TYR A 171 -9.56 14.95 -1.77
CA TYR A 171 -9.36 14.49 -3.14
C TYR A 171 -7.90 14.65 -3.59
N PRO A 172 -6.95 13.95 -2.94
CA PRO A 172 -5.55 14.03 -3.28
C PRO A 172 -5.27 13.68 -4.75
N PRO A 173 -4.22 14.27 -5.37
CA PRO A 173 -3.69 13.83 -6.65
C PRO A 173 -3.56 12.31 -6.72
N VAL A 174 -3.96 11.73 -7.85
CA VAL A 174 -4.09 10.28 -8.01
C VAL A 174 -3.37 9.78 -9.25
N THR A 175 -2.58 8.72 -9.08
CA THR A 175 -1.94 7.96 -10.18
C THR A 175 -2.53 6.57 -10.21
N ARG A 176 -2.97 6.11 -11.39
CA ARG A 176 -3.59 4.79 -11.58
C ARG A 176 -2.74 3.93 -12.50
N GLN A 177 -2.54 2.70 -12.06
CA GLN A 177 -1.91 1.62 -12.82
C GLN A 177 -2.81 0.39 -12.73
N PRO A 178 -2.71 -0.59 -13.63
CA PRO A 178 -3.49 -1.82 -13.51
C PRO A 178 -3.28 -2.48 -12.15
N GLY A 179 -4.34 -2.54 -11.33
CA GLY A 179 -4.33 -3.15 -10.00
C GLY A 179 -3.69 -2.32 -8.87
N VAL A 180 -3.20 -1.10 -9.13
CA VAL A 180 -2.64 -0.20 -8.12
C VAL A 180 -3.11 1.23 -8.32
N THR A 181 -3.52 1.89 -7.23
CA THR A 181 -3.83 3.32 -7.19
C THR A 181 -2.99 3.98 -6.11
N VAL A 182 -2.35 5.09 -6.44
CA VAL A 182 -1.57 5.90 -5.48
C VAL A 182 -2.23 7.24 -5.33
N HIS A 183 -2.52 7.63 -4.10
CA HIS A 183 -2.96 8.96 -3.71
C HIS A 183 -1.81 9.69 -3.02
N ALA A 184 -1.54 10.90 -3.47
CA ALA A 184 -0.41 11.72 -3.02
C ALA A 184 -0.89 13.07 -2.51
N PRO A 185 -1.44 13.16 -1.29
CA PRO A 185 -1.87 14.42 -0.70
C PRO A 185 -0.72 15.44 -0.65
N THR A 186 -1.04 16.70 -0.95
CA THR A 186 -0.10 17.81 -0.83
C THR A 186 0.05 18.24 0.63
N ASP A 187 1.13 18.97 0.96
CA ASP A 187 1.31 19.50 2.32
C ASP A 187 0.12 20.35 2.77
N ALA A 188 -0.44 21.19 1.88
CA ALA A 188 -1.63 21.97 2.19
C ALA A 188 -2.87 21.10 2.49
N GLN A 189 -3.03 19.96 1.81
CA GLN A 189 -4.11 19.01 2.10
C GLN A 189 -3.89 18.30 3.44
N LEU A 190 -2.63 17.96 3.76
CA LEU A 190 -2.27 17.38 5.05
C LEU A 190 -2.52 18.36 6.19
N ASP A 191 -2.11 19.61 6.06
CA ASP A 191 -2.32 20.65 7.07
C ASP A 191 -3.81 20.92 7.36
N ALA A 192 -4.66 20.78 6.35
CA ALA A 192 -6.11 20.92 6.48
C ALA A 192 -6.80 19.72 7.13
N SER A 193 -6.19 18.52 7.08
CA SER A 193 -6.85 17.25 7.42
C SER A 193 -6.32 16.59 8.69
N LEU A 194 -5.07 16.86 9.04
CA LEU A 194 -4.44 16.23 10.19
C LEU A 194 -5.06 16.76 11.49
N VAL A 195 -5.50 15.83 12.34
CA VAL A 195 -5.96 16.18 13.69
C VAL A 195 -4.82 16.90 14.41
N LYS A 196 -5.08 18.13 14.87
CA LYS A 196 -4.13 18.89 15.69
C LYS A 196 -4.16 18.33 17.11
N GLU A 197 -3.00 18.32 17.78
CA GLU A 197 -2.96 17.89 19.18
C GLU A 197 -3.80 18.86 20.03
N PRO A 198 -4.49 18.39 21.08
CA PRO A 198 -4.90 19.30 22.14
C PRO A 198 -3.61 19.87 22.74
N GLY A 199 -3.45 21.19 22.65
CA GLY A 199 -2.36 21.92 23.28
C GLY A 199 -2.45 21.96 24.79
#